data_AF-A0A929B217-F1
#
_entry.id   AF-A0A929B217-F1
#
_cell.length_a   1.000
_cell.length_b   1.000
_cell.length_c   1.000
_cell.angle_alpha   90.00
_cell.angle_beta   90.00
_cell.angle_gamma   90.00
#
_symmetry.space_group_name_H-M   'P 1'
#
loop_
_entity.id
_entity.type
_entity.pdbx_description
1 polymer ?
#
loop_
_entity_poly.entity_id
_entity_poly.type
_entity_poly.pdbx_seq_one_letter_code
_entity_poly.pdbx_strand_id
1 'polypeptide(L)'
;MATYKGSLKKFFTAIAFQLDIPTTETQYNKNGDPTGEKDLTVDALKEEILENCGEDTLLILPEAKRLTTSIRYWLEDMISAGMRVVCFAVANPGRDIFLEMLEIELELPSDRHIREVMEAEAMKQGLNLSKSRLAELQPLAGRNPMLARKIIRNEKLGLKQDKPEHTQYVVIMPIIIAALFSFAVVRFIGMGTGNKGLYITGGVCLVSAMALKQLGNVRGARKRLGQ
;
A
#
# COMPACT_ATOMS: atom_id res chain seq x y z
N MET A 1 3.24 -19.37 -5.70
CA MET A 1 3.04 -18.53 -4.51
C MET A 1 1.73 -18.90 -3.85
N ALA A 2 1.78 -19.41 -2.62
CA ALA A 2 0.58 -19.73 -1.85
C ALA A 2 -0.09 -18.44 -1.34
N THR A 3 -1.40 -18.34 -1.46
CA THR A 3 -2.17 -17.20 -0.95
C THR A 3 -3.34 -17.71 -0.14
N TYR A 4 -3.46 -17.24 1.10
CA TYR A 4 -4.55 -17.66 1.97
C TYR A 4 -5.89 -17.07 1.50
N LYS A 5 -6.84 -17.95 1.16
CA LYS A 5 -8.19 -17.61 0.70
C LYS A 5 -9.30 -18.18 1.60
N GLY A 6 -9.01 -18.37 2.89
CA GLY A 6 -10.01 -18.83 3.87
C GLY A 6 -9.99 -20.34 4.18
N SER A 7 -9.14 -21.13 3.54
CA SER A 7 -8.99 -22.56 3.82
C SER A 7 -7.55 -22.90 4.20
N LEU A 8 -7.35 -23.38 5.44
CA LEU A 8 -6.03 -23.76 5.95
C LEU A 8 -5.46 -24.97 5.21
N LYS A 9 -6.25 -26.04 5.01
CA LYS A 9 -5.79 -27.24 4.29
C LYS A 9 -5.27 -26.89 2.90
N LYS A 10 -6.04 -26.13 2.11
CA LYS A 10 -5.61 -25.70 0.77
C LYS A 10 -4.35 -24.83 0.80
N PHE A 11 -4.18 -24.01 1.83
CA PHE A 11 -3.01 -23.14 1.98
C PHE A 11 -1.74 -23.96 2.25
N PHE A 12 -1.76 -24.86 3.23
CA PHE A 12 -0.60 -25.70 3.56
C PHE A 12 -0.29 -26.73 2.49
N THR A 13 -1.29 -27.37 1.88
CA THR A 13 -1.09 -28.25 0.71
C THR A 13 -0.42 -27.49 -0.44
N ALA A 14 -0.80 -26.23 -0.70
CA ALA A 14 -0.17 -25.44 -1.75
C ALA A 14 1.29 -25.05 -1.43
N ILE A 15 1.64 -24.91 -0.14
CA ILE A 15 3.02 -24.68 0.30
C ILE A 15 3.83 -25.96 0.14
N ALA A 16 3.34 -27.08 0.69
CA ALA A 16 3.99 -28.39 0.57
C ALA A 16 4.25 -28.75 -0.91
N PHE A 17 3.27 -28.57 -1.78
CA PHE A 17 3.43 -28.78 -3.22
C PHE A 17 4.50 -27.87 -3.87
N GLN A 18 4.66 -26.63 -3.41
CA GLN A 18 5.70 -25.72 -3.92
C GLN A 18 7.10 -26.08 -3.43
N LEU A 19 7.18 -26.77 -2.29
CA LEU A 19 8.43 -27.20 -1.67
C LEU A 19 8.77 -28.67 -1.99
N ASP A 20 7.97 -29.30 -2.87
CA ASP A 20 8.08 -30.73 -3.22
C ASP A 20 8.00 -31.67 -2.01
N ILE A 21 7.15 -31.31 -1.04
CA ILE A 21 6.92 -32.07 0.19
C ILE A 21 5.71 -32.98 0.02
N PRO A 22 5.79 -34.26 0.42
CA PRO A 22 4.67 -35.20 0.34
C PRO A 22 3.43 -34.67 1.06
N THR A 23 2.26 -34.77 0.41
CA THR A 23 0.98 -34.36 1.01
C THR A 23 0.08 -35.53 1.39
N THR A 24 0.54 -36.75 1.13
CA THR A 24 -0.16 -38.00 1.43
C THR A 24 0.74 -38.92 2.24
N GLU A 25 0.11 -39.72 3.09
CA GLU A 25 0.75 -40.78 3.88
C GLU A 25 0.18 -42.13 3.46
N THR A 26 1.01 -43.17 3.41
CA THR A 26 0.57 -44.55 3.20
C THR A 26 -0.29 -45.02 4.37
N GLN A 27 -1.55 -45.42 4.11
CA GLN A 27 -2.39 -46.06 5.11
C GLN A 27 -1.96 -47.50 5.30
N TYR A 28 -1.85 -47.92 6.55
CA TYR A 28 -1.65 -49.31 6.94
C TYR A 28 -2.90 -49.86 7.61
N ASN A 29 -3.28 -51.08 7.25
CA ASN A 29 -4.36 -51.80 7.92
C ASN A 29 -3.92 -52.26 9.32
N LYS A 30 -4.85 -52.76 10.13
CA LYS A 30 -4.57 -53.37 11.45
C LYS A 30 -3.51 -54.50 11.41
N ASN A 31 -3.25 -55.05 10.23
CA ASN A 31 -2.29 -56.13 10.01
C ASN A 31 -0.93 -55.62 9.47
N GLY A 32 -0.76 -54.31 9.28
CA GLY A 32 0.49 -53.70 8.79
C GLY A 32 0.62 -53.65 7.26
N ASP A 33 -0.40 -54.04 6.51
CA ASP A 33 -0.38 -54.02 5.04
C ASP A 33 -0.78 -52.64 4.47
N PRO A 34 -0.07 -52.12 3.44
CA PRO A 34 -0.41 -50.85 2.80
C PRO A 34 -1.77 -50.96 2.09
N THR A 35 -2.72 -50.11 2.46
CA THR A 35 -4.11 -50.17 2.03
C THR A 35 -4.52 -49.03 1.08
N GLY A 36 -3.66 -48.03 0.92
CA GLY A 36 -3.87 -46.88 0.05
C GLY A 36 -3.13 -45.64 0.56
N GLU A 37 -3.44 -44.48 0.00
CA GLU A 37 -2.91 -43.19 0.45
C GLU A 37 -3.98 -42.38 1.20
N LYS A 38 -3.58 -41.68 2.25
CA LYS A 38 -4.40 -40.74 3.01
C LYS A 38 -3.85 -39.33 2.84
N ASP A 39 -4.73 -38.37 2.58
CA ASP A 39 -4.36 -36.96 2.72
C ASP A 39 -3.88 -36.65 4.14
N LEU A 40 -2.75 -35.94 4.23
CA LEU A 40 -2.30 -35.38 5.50
C LEU A 40 -3.33 -34.40 6.08
N THR A 41 -3.42 -34.38 7.40
CA THR A 41 -4.20 -33.38 8.14
C THR A 41 -3.49 -32.02 8.09
N VAL A 42 -4.17 -30.95 8.50
CA VAL A 42 -3.54 -29.62 8.53
C VAL A 42 -2.34 -29.59 9.47
N ASP A 43 -2.44 -30.25 10.62
CA ASP A 43 -1.36 -30.24 11.60
C ASP A 43 -0.20 -31.13 11.15
N ALA A 44 -0.47 -32.30 10.56
CA ALA A 44 0.58 -33.12 9.94
C ALA A 44 1.28 -32.39 8.79
N LEU A 45 0.56 -31.61 7.97
CA LEU A 45 1.19 -30.78 6.94
C LEU A 45 2.10 -29.69 7.54
N LYS A 46 1.76 -29.11 8.69
CA LYS A 46 2.61 -28.09 9.33
C LYS A 46 3.91 -28.69 9.85
N GLU A 47 3.82 -29.86 10.48
CA GLU A 47 4.97 -30.62 10.99
C GLU A 47 5.87 -31.05 9.84
N GLU A 48 5.30 -31.66 8.80
CA GLU A 48 6.06 -32.09 7.62
C GLU A 48 6.77 -30.92 6.93
N ILE A 49 6.11 -29.76 6.82
CA ILE A 49 6.75 -28.55 6.28
C ILE A 49 7.87 -28.06 7.20
N LEU A 50 7.69 -28.11 8.52
CA LEU A 50 8.70 -27.68 9.49
C LEU A 50 9.95 -28.58 9.43
N GLU A 51 9.78 -29.90 9.31
CA GLU A 51 10.89 -30.86 9.25
C GLU A 51 11.68 -30.78 7.94
N ASN A 52 11.00 -30.48 6.83
CA ASN A 52 11.63 -30.42 5.51
C ASN A 52 12.12 -29.00 5.13
N CYS A 53 11.86 -27.98 5.95
CA CYS A 53 12.34 -26.61 5.72
C CYS A 53 13.45 -26.23 6.71
N GLY A 54 14.51 -25.60 6.21
CA GLY A 54 15.60 -25.10 7.04
C GLY A 54 16.04 -23.69 6.64
N GLU A 55 17.28 -23.35 6.96
CA GLU A 55 17.88 -22.02 6.73
C GLU A 55 17.95 -21.61 5.25
N ASP A 56 17.98 -22.59 4.35
CA ASP A 56 18.03 -22.37 2.89
C ASP A 56 16.64 -22.11 2.27
N THR A 57 15.57 -22.27 3.04
CA THR A 57 14.20 -22.07 2.55
C THR A 57 13.76 -20.62 2.75
N LEU A 58 13.29 -20.00 1.66
CA LEU A 58 12.69 -18.67 1.68
C LEU A 58 11.19 -18.75 1.41
N LEU A 59 10.38 -18.38 2.40
CA LEU A 59 8.93 -18.31 2.26
C LEU A 59 8.49 -16.87 1.93
N ILE A 60 7.84 -16.69 0.77
CA ILE A 60 7.30 -15.40 0.34
C ILE A 60 5.77 -15.41 0.45
N LEU A 61 5.22 -14.53 1.29
CA LEU A 61 3.80 -14.40 1.56
C LEU A 61 3.27 -13.07 1.00
N PRO A 62 2.55 -13.08 -0.14
CA PRO A 62 2.17 -11.85 -0.84
C PRO A 62 1.06 -11.04 -0.17
N GLU A 63 0.30 -11.63 0.76
CA GLU A 63 -0.83 -10.95 1.41
C GLU A 63 -0.91 -11.26 2.91
N ALA A 64 0.10 -10.80 3.66
CA ALA A 64 0.29 -11.13 5.07
C ALA A 64 -0.86 -10.67 5.99
N LYS A 65 -1.59 -9.61 5.61
CA LYS A 65 -2.75 -9.10 6.36
C LYS A 65 -3.88 -10.13 6.52
N ARG A 66 -3.99 -11.10 5.60
CA ARG A 66 -5.05 -12.12 5.63
C ARG A 66 -4.70 -13.36 6.45
N LEU A 67 -3.45 -13.51 6.88
CA LEU A 67 -3.02 -14.68 7.63
C LEU A 67 -3.78 -14.74 8.96
N THR A 68 -4.36 -15.90 9.27
CA THR A 68 -5.05 -16.14 10.54
C THR A 68 -4.03 -16.28 11.66
N THR A 69 -4.49 -16.14 12.91
CA THR A 69 -3.62 -16.29 14.09
C THR A 69 -2.91 -17.65 14.12
N SER A 70 -3.58 -18.73 13.74
CA SER A 70 -2.95 -20.06 13.66
C SER A 70 -1.80 -20.12 12.65
N ILE A 71 -1.91 -19.46 11.49
CA ILE A 71 -0.80 -19.41 10.53
C ILE A 71 0.34 -18.55 11.08
N ARG A 72 0.01 -17.46 11.80
CA ARG A 72 1.03 -16.57 12.38
C ARG A 72 1.86 -17.30 13.44
N TYR A 73 1.25 -18.01 14.38
CA TYR A 73 2.00 -18.81 15.35
C TYR A 73 2.88 -19.87 14.68
N TRP A 74 2.36 -20.55 13.66
CA TRP A 74 3.19 -21.51 12.91
C TRP A 74 4.39 -20.84 12.21
N LEU A 75 4.25 -19.61 11.70
CA LEU A 75 5.39 -18.88 11.11
C LEU A 75 6.43 -18.48 12.17
N GLU A 76 6.00 -18.18 13.39
CA GLU A 76 6.86 -17.92 14.56
C GLU A 76 7.77 -19.15 14.83
N ASP A 77 7.19 -20.36 14.81
CA ASP A 77 7.92 -21.61 14.96
C ASP A 77 8.91 -21.83 13.80
N MET A 78 8.49 -21.58 12.55
CA MET A 78 9.34 -21.74 11.37
C MET A 78 10.52 -20.76 11.36
N ILE A 79 10.31 -19.50 11.76
CA ILE A 79 11.38 -18.50 11.89
C ILE A 79 12.37 -18.93 12.96
N SER A 80 11.88 -19.46 14.08
CA SER A 80 12.70 -19.99 15.17
C SER A 80 13.53 -21.21 14.74
N ALA A 81 13.01 -22.01 13.80
CA ALA A 81 13.74 -23.11 13.15
C ALA A 81 14.76 -22.65 12.09
N GLY A 82 14.90 -21.34 11.86
CA GLY A 82 15.90 -20.75 10.94
C GLY A 82 15.37 -20.39 9.55
N MET A 83 14.09 -20.65 9.25
CA MET A 83 13.52 -20.33 7.94
C MET A 83 13.41 -18.81 7.72
N ARG A 84 13.76 -18.34 6.52
CA ARG A 84 13.60 -16.93 6.16
C ARG A 84 12.19 -16.67 5.63
N VAL A 85 11.50 -15.69 6.22
CA VAL A 85 10.13 -15.33 5.85
C VAL A 85 10.05 -13.89 5.37
N VAL A 86 9.46 -13.67 4.19
CA VAL A 86 9.20 -12.35 3.62
C VAL A 86 7.69 -12.16 3.46
N CYS A 87 7.16 -11.17 4.18
CA CYS A 87 5.74 -10.84 4.22
C CYS A 87 5.47 -9.52 3.50
N PHE A 88 4.57 -9.53 2.52
CA PHE A 88 4.07 -8.31 1.89
C PHE A 88 2.71 -7.93 2.47
N ALA A 89 2.57 -6.66 2.85
CA ALA A 89 1.31 -6.08 3.33
C ALA A 89 1.19 -4.62 2.88
N VAL A 90 -0.05 -4.16 2.67
CA VAL A 90 -0.34 -2.74 2.36
C VAL A 90 -0.05 -1.84 3.57
N ALA A 91 -0.23 -2.38 4.78
CA ALA A 91 0.11 -1.73 6.04
C ALA A 91 0.50 -2.83 7.03
N ASN A 92 1.51 -2.56 7.86
CA ASN A 92 1.94 -3.48 8.90
C ASN A 92 0.75 -3.75 9.86
N PRO A 93 0.33 -5.03 10.06
CA PRO A 93 -0.72 -5.36 11.02
C PRO A 93 -0.38 -5.06 12.49
N GLY A 94 0.91 -4.87 12.82
CA GLY A 94 1.38 -4.44 14.15
C GLY A 94 1.02 -5.39 15.29
N ARG A 95 1.10 -6.71 15.06
CA ARG A 95 0.77 -7.76 16.05
C ARG A 95 1.50 -9.07 15.76
N ASP A 96 1.61 -9.93 16.77
CA ASP A 96 2.19 -11.29 16.68
C ASP A 96 3.58 -11.24 15.99
N ILE A 97 3.89 -12.23 15.13
CA ILE A 97 5.11 -12.28 14.29
C ILE A 97 5.55 -10.93 13.70
N PHE A 98 4.61 -10.05 13.34
CA PHE A 98 4.93 -8.80 12.64
C PHE A 98 5.62 -7.77 13.53
N LEU A 99 5.59 -7.93 14.85
CA LEU A 99 6.30 -7.06 15.79
C LEU A 99 7.80 -7.34 15.84
N GLU A 100 8.21 -8.58 15.54
CA GLU A 100 9.60 -9.03 15.62
C GLU A 100 10.30 -8.98 14.25
N MET A 101 9.53 -8.90 13.17
CA MET A 101 10.05 -8.83 11.80
C MET A 101 10.65 -7.45 11.49
N LEU A 102 11.71 -7.44 10.68
CA LEU A 102 12.24 -6.22 10.08
C LEU A 102 11.21 -5.59 9.15
N GLU A 103 10.86 -4.33 9.42
CA GLU A 103 9.95 -3.56 8.58
C GLU A 103 10.73 -2.76 7.53
N ILE A 104 10.37 -2.94 6.27
CA ILE A 104 10.89 -2.15 5.14
C ILE A 104 9.70 -1.47 4.47
N GLU A 105 9.56 -0.16 4.67
CA GLU A 105 8.53 0.63 4.02
C GLU A 105 8.95 0.94 2.57
N LEU A 106 8.09 0.58 1.61
CA LEU A 106 8.30 0.91 0.21
C LEU A 106 7.68 2.27 -0.10
N GLU A 107 8.52 3.25 -0.43
CA GLU A 107 8.04 4.54 -0.87
C GLU A 107 7.28 4.45 -2.20
N LEU A 108 6.28 5.32 -2.35
CA LEU A 108 5.59 5.48 -3.62
C LEU A 108 6.60 5.90 -4.70
N PRO A 109 6.49 5.39 -5.94
CA PRO A 109 7.38 5.78 -7.02
C PRO A 109 7.26 7.28 -7.31
N SER A 110 8.36 7.91 -7.73
CA SER A 110 8.37 9.32 -8.11
C SER A 110 7.58 9.57 -9.40
N ASP A 111 7.10 10.81 -9.59
CA ASP A 111 6.43 11.23 -10.82
C ASP A 111 7.31 11.04 -12.07
N ARG A 112 8.64 11.15 -11.92
CA ARG A 112 9.59 10.86 -12.99
C ARG A 112 9.53 9.38 -13.38
N HIS A 113 9.54 8.48 -12.40
CA HIS A 113 9.44 7.04 -12.65
C HIS A 113 8.10 6.68 -13.32
N ILE A 114 7.00 7.31 -12.90
CA ILE A 114 5.70 7.11 -13.55
C ILE A 114 5.74 7.50 -15.03
N ARG A 115 6.38 8.63 -15.35
CA ARG A 115 6.55 9.06 -16.75
C ARG A 115 7.37 8.06 -17.55
N GLU A 116 8.48 7.55 -17.00
CA GLU A 116 9.30 6.51 -17.63
C GLU A 116 8.47 5.23 -17.90
N VAL A 117 7.62 4.82 -16.95
CA VAL A 117 6.71 3.67 -17.12
C VAL A 117 5.67 3.93 -18.22
N MET A 118 5.13 5.15 -18.31
CA MET A 118 4.17 5.53 -19.36
C MET A 118 4.82 5.52 -20.74
N GLU A 119 6.02 6.09 -20.87
CA GLU A 119 6.79 6.09 -22.11
C GLU A 119 7.14 4.66 -22.56
N ALA A 120 7.59 3.82 -21.62
CA ALA A 120 7.89 2.41 -21.90
C ALA A 120 6.65 1.63 -22.36
N GLU A 121 5.49 1.83 -21.73
CA GLU A 121 4.25 1.18 -22.17
C GLU A 121 3.77 1.73 -23.52
N ALA A 122 3.91 3.03 -23.78
CA ALA A 122 3.52 3.64 -25.05
C ALA A 122 4.34 3.07 -26.21
N MET A 123 5.67 2.97 -26.04
CA MET A 123 6.57 2.32 -26.99
C MET A 123 6.19 0.85 -27.23
N LYS A 124 5.92 0.11 -26.15
CA LYS A 124 5.48 -1.30 -26.24
C LYS A 124 4.16 -1.46 -27.00
N GLN A 125 3.28 -0.47 -26.89
CA GLN A 125 1.98 -0.45 -27.58
C GLN A 125 2.06 0.09 -29.01
N GLY A 126 3.24 0.54 -29.48
CA GLY A 126 3.41 1.19 -30.78
C GLY A 126 2.76 2.56 -30.86
N LEU A 127 2.51 3.21 -29.72
CA LEU A 127 1.94 4.55 -29.63
C LEU A 127 3.06 5.59 -29.59
N ASN A 128 3.03 6.53 -30.52
CA ASN A 128 3.91 7.69 -30.48
C ASN A 128 3.19 8.86 -29.77
N LEU A 129 3.40 8.99 -28.46
CA LEU A 129 2.79 10.06 -27.67
C LEU A 129 3.74 11.25 -27.57
N SER A 130 3.21 12.45 -27.80
CA SER A 130 3.95 13.69 -27.56
C SER A 130 4.17 13.90 -26.06
N LYS A 131 5.23 14.63 -25.69
CA LYS A 131 5.49 15.00 -24.29
C LYS A 131 4.32 15.77 -23.65
N SER A 132 3.62 16.59 -24.44
CA SER A 132 2.42 17.30 -23.99
C SER A 132 1.30 16.33 -23.62
N ARG A 133 1.04 15.34 -24.47
CA ARG A 133 -0.03 14.36 -24.22
C ARG A 133 0.28 13.47 -23.01
N LEU A 134 1.55 13.09 -22.83
CA LEU A 134 1.99 12.38 -21.63
C LEU A 134 1.79 13.21 -20.35
N ALA A 135 2.07 14.51 -20.40
CA ALA A 135 1.86 15.41 -19.26
C ALA A 135 0.37 15.58 -18.90
N GLU A 136 -0.53 15.52 -19.88
CA GLU A 136 -1.99 15.52 -19.62
C GLU A 136 -2.48 14.22 -18.98
N LEU A 137 -1.90 13.07 -19.38
CA LEU A 137 -2.30 11.75 -18.90
C LEU A 137 -1.69 11.40 -17.53
N GLN A 138 -0.52 11.95 -17.20
CA GLN A 138 0.22 11.62 -15.99
C GLN A 138 -0.56 11.90 -14.68
N PRO A 139 -1.26 13.04 -14.52
CA PRO A 139 -2.09 13.29 -13.34
C PRO A 139 -3.21 12.26 -13.13
N LEU A 140 -3.71 11.64 -14.21
CA LEU A 140 -4.73 10.60 -14.12
C LEU A 140 -4.18 9.31 -13.48
N ALA A 141 -2.89 9.04 -13.66
CA ALA A 141 -2.20 7.86 -13.12
C ALA A 141 -1.79 8.04 -11.65
N GLY A 142 -1.53 9.28 -11.24
CA GLY A 142 -0.90 9.58 -9.95
C GLY A 142 0.43 8.86 -9.79
N ARG A 143 0.76 8.44 -8.56
CA ARG A 143 1.99 7.69 -8.23
C ARG A 143 1.81 6.16 -8.31
N ASN A 144 1.01 5.67 -9.27
CA ASN A 144 0.71 4.25 -9.43
C ASN A 144 1.15 3.72 -10.82
N PRO A 145 2.20 2.87 -10.90
CA PRO A 145 2.68 2.31 -12.16
C PRO A 145 1.66 1.43 -12.90
N MET A 146 0.77 0.76 -12.17
CA MET A 146 -0.28 -0.07 -12.79
C MET A 146 -1.35 0.79 -13.46
N LEU A 147 -1.77 1.87 -12.82
CA LEU A 147 -2.69 2.84 -13.43
C LEU A 147 -2.06 3.55 -14.62
N ALA A 148 -0.79 3.92 -14.52
CA ALA A 148 -0.03 4.49 -15.62
C ALA A 148 -0.09 3.63 -16.89
N ARG A 149 0.18 2.32 -16.77
CA ARG A 149 0.06 1.38 -17.90
C ARG A 149 -1.37 1.27 -18.42
N LYS A 150 -2.35 1.24 -17.53
CA LYS A 150 -3.78 1.16 -17.89
C LYS A 150 -4.23 2.37 -18.70
N ILE A 151 -3.80 3.59 -18.31
CA ILE A 151 -4.15 4.83 -19.00
C ILE A 151 -3.59 4.84 -20.42
N ILE A 152 -2.33 4.43 -20.61
CA ILE A 152 -1.73 4.34 -21.94
C ILE A 152 -2.47 3.31 -22.83
N ARG A 153 -2.88 2.18 -22.26
CA ARG A 153 -3.71 1.20 -22.98
C ARG A 153 -5.07 1.76 -23.36
N ASN A 154 -5.71 2.51 -22.47
CA ASN A 154 -6.98 3.17 -22.72
C ASN A 154 -6.86 4.24 -23.82
N GLU A 155 -5.76 5.00 -23.81
CA GLU A 155 -5.46 6.00 -24.84
C GLU A 155 -5.34 5.35 -26.22
N LYS A 156 -4.72 4.17 -26.34
CA LYS A 156 -4.67 3.40 -27.60
C LYS A 156 -6.07 3.04 -28.12
N LEU A 157 -6.97 2.72 -27.21
CA LEU A 157 -8.35 2.32 -27.51
C LEU A 157 -9.26 3.53 -27.75
N GLY A 158 -8.75 4.76 -27.62
CA GLY A 158 -9.54 5.99 -27.74
C GLY A 158 -10.50 6.23 -26.57
N LEU A 159 -10.30 5.54 -25.43
CA LEU A 159 -11.14 5.66 -24.25
C LEU A 159 -10.67 6.84 -23.39
N LYS A 160 -11.43 7.93 -23.38
CA LYS A 160 -11.15 9.10 -22.54
C LYS A 160 -11.60 8.86 -21.10
N GLN A 161 -10.68 8.94 -20.15
CA GLN A 161 -11.00 9.06 -18.73
C GLN A 161 -10.93 10.53 -18.32
N ASP A 162 -12.10 11.18 -18.19
CA ASP A 162 -12.18 12.61 -17.83
C ASP A 162 -12.04 12.87 -16.32
N LYS A 163 -11.95 11.83 -15.49
CA LYS A 163 -11.83 11.97 -14.02
C LYS A 163 -10.53 11.31 -13.52
N PRO A 164 -9.63 12.07 -12.88
CA PRO A 164 -8.49 11.48 -12.18
C PRO A 164 -8.99 10.58 -11.04
N GLU A 165 -8.52 9.33 -10.99
CA GLU A 165 -8.83 8.40 -9.88
C GLU A 165 -8.15 8.83 -8.57
N HIS A 166 -7.17 9.74 -8.63
CA HIS A 166 -6.47 10.28 -7.48
C HIS A 166 -6.53 11.81 -7.42
N THR A 167 -7.06 12.35 -6.33
CA THR A 167 -6.91 13.76 -5.99
C THR A 167 -5.53 13.98 -5.38
N GLN A 168 -4.60 14.50 -6.18
CA GLN A 168 -3.33 14.99 -5.66
C GLN A 168 -3.61 16.25 -4.82
N TYR A 169 -3.56 16.11 -3.49
CA TYR A 169 -3.66 17.24 -2.58
C TYR A 169 -2.39 18.09 -2.68
N VAL A 170 -2.49 19.24 -3.35
CA VAL A 170 -1.47 20.27 -3.21
C VAL A 170 -1.55 20.80 -1.77
N VAL A 171 -0.45 20.72 -1.04
CA VAL A 171 -0.36 21.26 0.33
C VAL A 171 -0.30 22.79 0.24
N ILE A 172 -1.46 23.43 0.12
CA ILE A 172 -1.61 24.90 -0.01
C ILE A 172 -1.41 25.63 1.34
N MET A 173 -1.34 24.88 2.45
CA MET A 173 -1.23 25.44 3.81
C MET A 173 -0.10 26.47 4.00
N PRO A 174 1.13 26.28 3.47
CA PRO A 174 2.21 27.27 3.61
C PRO A 174 1.86 28.63 2.99
N ILE A 175 1.15 28.63 1.85
CA ILE A 175 0.74 29.84 1.14
C ILE A 175 -0.30 30.61 1.97
N ILE A 176 -1.26 29.90 2.57
CA ILE A 176 -2.29 30.49 3.44
C ILE A 176 -1.65 31.10 4.69
N ILE A 177 -0.68 30.43 5.30
CA ILE A 177 0.04 30.93 6.48
C ILE A 177 0.84 32.19 6.12
N ALA A 178 1.54 32.21 4.98
CA ALA A 178 2.27 33.38 4.51
C ALA A 178 1.35 34.59 4.27
N ALA A 179 0.18 34.37 3.67
CA ALA A 179 -0.82 35.42 3.49
C ALA A 179 -1.34 35.98 4.83
N LEU A 180 -1.57 35.13 5.83
CA LEU A 180 -1.95 35.57 7.18
C LEU A 180 -0.86 36.43 7.84
N PHE A 181 0.40 36.04 7.73
CA PHE A 181 1.51 36.85 8.25
C PHE A 181 1.60 38.22 7.58
N SER A 182 1.29 38.32 6.28
CA SER A 182 1.29 39.61 5.59
C SER A 182 0.32 40.63 6.21
N PHE A 183 -0.87 40.19 6.65
CA PHE A 183 -1.83 41.05 7.35
C PHE A 183 -1.35 41.47 8.74
N ALA A 184 -0.60 40.59 9.43
CA ALA A 184 0.04 40.93 10.69
C ALA A 184 1.10 42.03 10.49
N VAL A 185 1.90 41.97 9.42
CA VAL A 185 2.87 43.01 9.08
C VAL A 185 2.18 44.35 8.82
N VAL A 186 1.10 44.37 8.03
CA VAL A 186 0.32 45.60 7.77
C VAL A 186 -0.20 46.23 9.06
N ARG A 187 -0.66 45.41 10.00
CA ARG A 187 -1.09 45.87 11.34
C ARG A 187 0.06 46.52 12.11
N PHE A 188 1.25 45.92 12.11
CA PHE A 188 2.43 46.48 12.78
C PHE A 188 2.90 47.79 12.14
N ILE A 189 2.87 47.89 10.81
CA ILE A 189 3.16 49.14 10.10
C ILE A 189 2.17 50.22 10.53
N GLY A 190 0.87 49.93 10.56
CA GLY A 190 -0.14 50.90 11.01
C GLY A 190 0.07 51.37 12.46
N MET A 191 0.54 50.48 13.35
CA MET A 191 0.93 50.85 14.71
C MET A 191 2.18 51.75 14.72
N GLY A 192 3.21 51.40 13.96
CA GLY A 192 4.47 52.14 13.89
C GLY A 192 4.35 53.52 13.22
N THR A 193 3.45 53.67 12.24
CA THR A 193 3.21 54.94 11.54
C THR A 193 2.09 55.78 12.17
N GLY A 194 1.49 55.34 13.28
CA GLY A 194 0.35 56.01 13.91
C GLY A 194 -0.93 56.02 13.05
N ASN A 195 -0.98 55.24 11.96
CA ASN A 195 -2.13 55.19 11.06
C ASN A 195 -3.16 54.18 11.58
N LYS A 196 -4.19 54.71 12.24
CA LYS A 196 -5.30 53.91 12.79
C LYS A 196 -6.01 53.08 11.71
N GLY A 197 -6.11 53.56 10.48
CA GLY A 197 -6.73 52.85 9.37
C GLY A 197 -6.00 51.55 9.03
N LEU A 198 -4.69 51.62 8.78
CA LEU A 198 -3.85 50.46 8.50
C LEU A 198 -3.84 49.44 9.64
N TYR A 199 -3.82 49.92 10.89
CA TYR A 199 -3.88 49.06 12.08
C TYR A 199 -5.20 48.29 12.15
N ILE A 200 -6.34 48.98 11.96
CA ILE A 200 -7.67 48.38 12.03
C ILE A 200 -7.88 47.42 10.85
N THR A 201 -7.58 47.84 9.62
CA THR A 201 -7.78 47.00 8.43
C THR A 201 -6.92 45.74 8.48
N GLY A 202 -5.64 45.85 8.84
CA GLY A 202 -4.76 44.68 9.00
C GLY A 202 -5.25 43.71 10.08
N GLY A 203 -5.75 44.24 11.20
CA GLY A 203 -6.35 43.45 12.27
C GLY A 203 -7.64 42.73 11.87
N VAL A 204 -8.55 43.41 11.20
CA VAL A 204 -9.83 42.83 10.73
C VAL A 204 -9.58 41.75 9.69
N CYS A 205 -8.73 42.00 8.69
CA CYS A 205 -8.38 41.02 7.66
C CYS A 205 -7.75 39.75 8.26
N LEU A 206 -6.86 39.89 9.25
CA LEU A 206 -6.24 38.76 9.93
C LEU A 206 -7.29 37.88 10.65
N VAL A 207 -8.20 38.49 11.41
CA VAL A 207 -9.24 37.78 12.17
C VAL A 207 -10.24 37.11 11.22
N SER A 208 -10.69 37.81 10.17
CA SER A 208 -11.59 37.23 9.16
C SER A 208 -10.94 36.04 8.43
N ALA A 209 -9.67 36.14 8.05
CA ALA A 209 -8.95 35.05 7.40
C ALA A 209 -8.72 33.85 8.34
N MET A 210 -8.46 34.08 9.63
CA MET A 210 -8.41 33.01 10.63
C MET A 210 -9.76 32.33 10.85
N ALA A 211 -10.86 33.10 10.88
CA ALA A 211 -12.21 32.53 10.98
C ALA A 211 -12.56 31.66 9.76
N LEU A 212 -12.22 32.13 8.55
CA LEU A 212 -12.38 31.35 7.32
C LEU A 212 -11.53 30.07 7.33
N LYS A 213 -10.28 30.13 7.80
CA LYS A 213 -9.41 28.96 7.98
C LYS A 213 -10.04 27.93 8.93
N GLN A 214 -10.58 28.40 10.06
CA GLN A 214 -11.21 27.53 11.05
C GLN A 214 -12.48 26.86 10.48
N LEU A 215 -13.32 27.61 9.78
CA LEU A 215 -14.51 27.08 9.11
C LEU A 215 -14.16 26.08 7.99
N GLY A 216 -13.07 26.33 7.26
CA GLY A 216 -12.53 25.41 6.24
C GLY A 216 -12.06 24.08 6.84
N ASN A 217 -11.37 24.12 7.98
CA ASN A 217 -10.91 22.92 8.69
C ASN A 217 -12.08 22.05 9.20
N VAL A 218 -13.20 22.65 9.61
CA VAL A 218 -14.38 21.91 10.11
C VAL A 218 -15.04 21.06 9.01
N ARG A 219 -14.96 21.48 7.73
CA ARG A 219 -15.46 20.67 6.59
C ARG A 219 -14.54 19.49 6.21
N GLY A 220 -13.30 19.47 6.70
CA GLY A 220 -12.32 18.40 6.46
C GLY A 220 -12.58 17.09 7.21
N ALA A 221 -13.50 17.08 8.19
CA ALA A 221 -13.89 15.88 8.93
C ALA A 221 -14.98 15.05 8.22
N ARG A 222 -15.02 15.04 6.88
CA ARG A 222 -15.87 14.09 6.14
C ARG A 222 -15.25 12.71 6.24
N LYS A 223 -15.85 11.90 7.11
CA LYS A 223 -15.81 10.42 7.21
C LYS A 223 -14.87 9.76 6.18
N ARG A 224 -13.80 9.15 6.71
CA ARG A 224 -13.14 8.02 6.05
C ARG A 224 -14.20 6.94 5.80
N LEU A 225 -14.70 6.85 4.57
CA LEU A 225 -15.45 5.68 4.12
C LEU A 225 -14.43 4.54 3.97
N GLY A 226 -14.55 3.50 4.80
CA GLY A 226 -13.69 2.32 4.74
C GLY A 226 -12.96 1.93 6.03
N GLN A 227 -13.47 2.33 7.20
CA GLN A 227 -13.33 1.52 8.42
C GLN A 227 -14.67 0.89 8.73
#